data_AF-A0A9X8H7F2-F1
#
_entry.id   AF-A0A9X8H7F2-F1
#
_cell.length_a   1.000
_cell.length_b   1.000
_cell.length_c   1.000
_cell.angle_alpha   90.00
_cell.angle_beta   90.00
_cell.angle_gamma   90.00
#
_symmetry.space_group_name_H-M   'P 1'
#
loop_
_entity.id
_entity.type
_entity.pdbx_description
1 polymer ?
#
loop_
_entity_poly.entity_id
_entity_poly.type
_entity_poly.pdbx_seq_one_letter_code
_entity_poly.pdbx_strand_id
1 'polypeptide(L)'
;HGGGARCTFANCNKSSQGGGFCRKHGGGKRCDVPKCKNSAQRGNFCAKHGGSKACQADNCARTDRGGGYCELHRHYKVLRLTKKLQDEMAAV
;
A
#
# COMPACT_ATOMS: atom_id res chain seq x y z
N HIS A 1 8.87 -17.19 -0.15
CA HIS A 1 8.00 -16.51 0.83
C HIS A 1 6.83 -17.43 1.21
N GLY A 2 6.93 -18.18 2.31
CA GLY A 2 5.91 -19.18 2.69
C GLY A 2 5.79 -19.49 4.19
N GLY A 3 6.52 -18.80 5.08
CA GLY A 3 6.57 -19.12 6.52
C GLY A 3 5.48 -18.47 7.39
N GLY A 4 4.47 -17.82 6.81
CA GLY A 4 3.44 -17.12 7.58
C GLY A 4 2.44 -18.06 8.27
N ALA A 5 1.88 -17.58 9.40
CA ALA A 5 0.78 -18.24 10.11
C ALA A 5 -0.40 -18.54 9.18
N ARG A 6 -1.09 -19.66 9.43
CA ARG A 6 -2.24 -20.10 8.64
C ARG A 6 -3.56 -19.65 9.26
N CYS A 7 -4.59 -19.61 8.43
CA CYS A 7 -5.96 -19.39 8.89
C CYS A 7 -6.38 -20.51 9.84
N THR A 8 -6.95 -20.16 10.99
CA THR A 8 -7.44 -21.11 12.00
C THR A 8 -8.87 -21.58 11.74
N PHE A 9 -9.53 -21.05 10.70
CA PHE A 9 -10.86 -21.50 10.30
C PHE A 9 -10.77 -22.93 9.76
N ALA A 10 -11.73 -23.77 10.15
CA ALA A 10 -11.76 -25.19 9.78
C ALA A 10 -11.57 -25.39 8.27
N ASN A 11 -10.67 -26.31 7.91
CA ASN A 11 -10.36 -26.68 6.53
C ASN A 11 -9.87 -25.51 5.64
N CYS A 12 -9.21 -24.48 6.21
CA CYS A 12 -8.69 -23.35 5.46
C CYS A 12 -7.16 -23.24 5.49
N ASN A 13 -6.49 -23.60 4.39
CA ASN A 13 -5.02 -23.51 4.27
C ASN A 13 -4.48 -22.14 3.80
N LYS A 14 -5.35 -21.11 3.71
CA LYS A 14 -4.94 -19.75 3.33
C LYS A 14 -4.09 -19.09 4.41
N SER A 15 -3.18 -18.22 4.01
CA SER A 15 -2.36 -17.44 4.95
C SER A 15 -3.23 -16.52 5.81
N SER A 16 -2.89 -16.46 7.10
CA SER A 16 -3.45 -15.48 8.02
C SER A 16 -3.04 -14.08 7.59
N GLN A 17 -3.92 -13.11 7.78
CA GLN A 17 -3.67 -11.69 7.56
C GLN A 17 -3.60 -10.90 8.88
N GLY A 18 -3.54 -11.62 10.01
CA GLY A 18 -3.64 -11.08 11.37
C GLY A 18 -4.90 -11.60 12.09
N GLY A 19 -4.79 -11.77 13.41
CA GLY A 19 -5.89 -12.29 14.24
C GLY A 19 -6.22 -13.77 14.01
N GLY A 20 -5.28 -14.55 13.43
CA GLY A 20 -5.46 -15.98 13.16
C GLY A 20 -6.28 -16.32 11.91
N PHE A 21 -6.87 -15.35 11.22
CA PHE A 21 -7.74 -15.62 10.06
C PHE A 21 -7.18 -15.09 8.75
N CYS A 22 -7.60 -15.69 7.63
CA CYS A 22 -7.36 -15.15 6.29
C CYS A 22 -8.34 -14.02 5.96
N ARG A 23 -8.11 -13.28 4.87
CA ARG A 23 -8.98 -12.17 4.42
C ARG A 23 -10.46 -12.54 4.35
N LYS A 24 -10.79 -13.74 3.83
CA LYS A 24 -12.18 -14.23 3.71
C LYS A 24 -12.82 -14.52 5.08
N HIS A 25 -12.04 -15.00 6.04
CA HIS A 25 -12.54 -15.45 7.35
C HIS A 25 -12.35 -14.41 8.46
N GLY A 26 -12.25 -13.12 8.12
CA GLY A 26 -12.18 -12.07 9.12
C GLY A 26 -10.80 -11.44 9.30
N GLY A 27 -9.75 -12.07 8.78
CA GLY A 27 -8.35 -11.66 8.99
C GLY A 27 -8.00 -10.26 8.49
N GLY A 28 -7.05 -9.65 9.20
CA GLY A 28 -6.55 -8.31 8.93
C GLY A 28 -7.40 -7.20 9.55
N LYS A 29 -6.89 -5.97 9.48
CA LYS A 29 -7.58 -4.79 10.04
C LYS A 29 -8.83 -4.42 9.23
N ARG A 30 -9.83 -3.88 9.92
CA ARG A 30 -11.07 -3.34 9.32
C ARG A 30 -11.02 -1.82 9.24
N CYS A 31 -11.86 -1.28 8.38
CA CYS A 31 -12.06 0.15 8.28
C CYS A 31 -12.69 0.71 9.56
N ASP A 32 -12.13 1.78 10.12
CA ASP A 32 -12.64 2.42 11.35
C ASP A 32 -13.98 3.15 11.15
N VAL A 33 -14.38 3.42 9.90
CA VAL A 33 -15.69 4.03 9.61
C VAL A 33 -16.83 3.12 10.10
N PRO A 34 -17.76 3.63 10.95
CA PRO A 34 -18.86 2.85 11.49
C PRO A 34 -19.66 2.11 10.41
N LYS A 35 -20.02 0.86 10.70
CA LYS A 35 -20.77 -0.04 9.79
C LYS A 35 -20.03 -0.43 8.50
N CYS A 36 -18.80 0.01 8.28
CA CYS A 36 -17.99 -0.43 7.15
C CYS A 36 -17.36 -1.80 7.40
N LYS A 37 -17.65 -2.79 6.55
CA LYS A 37 -17.09 -4.15 6.67
C LYS A 37 -15.81 -4.35 5.84
N ASN A 38 -15.39 -3.32 5.09
CA ASN A 38 -14.22 -3.39 4.22
C ASN A 38 -12.92 -3.50 5.02
N SER A 39 -11.96 -4.24 4.48
CA SER A 39 -10.61 -4.31 5.03
C SER A 39 -9.92 -2.95 4.92
N ALA A 40 -9.19 -2.56 5.96
CA ALA A 40 -8.29 -1.42 5.88
C ALA A 40 -7.19 -1.74 4.85
N GLN A 41 -6.79 -0.73 4.08
CA GLN A 41 -5.73 -0.83 3.08
C GLN A 41 -4.50 -0.04 3.51
N ARG A 42 -4.71 1.15 4.08
CA ARG A 42 -3.64 2.00 4.64
C ARG A 42 -4.13 2.68 5.90
N GLY A 43 -3.29 2.71 6.93
CA GLY A 43 -3.70 3.13 8.27
C GLY A 43 -4.84 2.24 8.77
N ASN A 44 -5.95 2.86 9.16
CA ASN A 44 -7.15 2.15 9.62
C ASN A 44 -8.34 2.27 8.66
N PHE A 45 -8.13 2.70 7.42
CA PHE A 45 -9.23 2.97 6.48
C PHE A 45 -9.17 2.10 5.23
N CYS A 46 -10.34 1.79 4.67
CA CYS A 46 -10.45 1.13 3.36
C CYS A 46 -10.25 2.13 2.21
N ALA A 47 -10.06 1.66 0.99
CA ALA A 47 -9.85 2.54 -0.17
C ALA A 47 -10.92 3.64 -0.31
N LYS A 48 -12.20 3.33 -0.08
CA LYS A 48 -13.31 4.30 -0.15
C LYS A 48 -13.33 5.33 0.97
N HIS A 49 -12.66 5.04 2.10
CA HIS A 49 -12.71 5.87 3.31
C HIS A 49 -11.34 6.45 3.68
N GLY A 50 -10.44 6.65 2.71
CA GLY A 50 -9.12 7.27 2.93
C GLY A 50 -7.94 6.28 3.00
N GLY A 51 -8.18 5.00 2.79
CA GLY A 51 -7.16 3.95 2.68
C GLY A 51 -6.39 3.95 1.36
N SER A 52 -6.70 4.85 0.43
CA SER A 52 -5.96 5.08 -0.81
C SER A 52 -5.63 6.56 -0.92
N LYS A 53 -4.41 6.86 -1.39
CA LYS A 53 -3.97 8.22 -1.70
C LYS A 53 -3.69 8.34 -3.20
N ALA A 54 -3.89 9.53 -3.75
CA ALA A 54 -3.45 9.84 -5.10
C ALA A 54 -1.93 10.01 -5.14
N CYS A 55 -1.36 9.84 -6.32
CA CYS A 55 0.02 10.17 -6.62
C CYS A 55 0.24 11.68 -6.42
N GLN A 56 1.30 12.06 -5.74
CA GLN A 56 1.70 13.46 -5.49
C GLN A 56 2.38 14.12 -6.70
N ALA A 57 2.38 13.49 -7.87
CA ALA A 57 2.97 14.09 -9.06
C ALA A 57 1.93 14.96 -9.74
N ASP A 58 2.37 16.11 -10.26
CA ASP A 58 1.51 17.01 -11.02
C ASP A 58 0.72 16.28 -12.09
N ASN A 59 -0.57 16.59 -12.14
CA ASN A 59 -1.54 16.05 -13.11
C ASN A 59 -1.61 14.51 -13.19
N CYS A 60 -1.34 13.81 -12.09
CA CYS A 60 -1.41 12.34 -12.03
C CYS A 60 -2.59 11.84 -11.18
N ALA A 61 -3.60 11.25 -11.82
CA ALA A 61 -4.76 10.68 -11.14
C ALA A 61 -4.54 9.25 -10.59
N ARG A 62 -3.34 8.69 -10.72
CA ARG A 62 -3.06 7.30 -10.32
C ARG A 62 -2.89 7.17 -8.81
N THR A 63 -3.11 5.97 -8.30
CA THR A 63 -3.00 5.67 -6.87
C THR A 63 -1.53 5.55 -6.43
N ASP A 64 -1.21 6.17 -5.29
CA ASP A 64 0.03 5.98 -4.54
C ASP A 64 0.20 4.52 -4.15
N ARG A 65 1.35 3.93 -4.50
CA ARG A 65 1.72 2.56 -4.12
C ARG A 65 2.59 2.52 -2.85
N GLY A 66 2.80 3.66 -2.21
CA GLY A 66 3.66 3.85 -1.05
C GLY A 66 4.70 4.94 -1.32
N GLY A 67 4.93 5.80 -0.33
CA GLY A 67 5.91 6.90 -0.45
C GLY A 67 5.39 8.14 -1.18
N GLY A 68 4.09 8.22 -1.49
CA GLY A 68 3.45 9.38 -2.10
C GLY A 68 3.35 9.33 -3.62
N TYR A 69 3.85 8.28 -4.27
CA TYR A 69 3.90 8.18 -5.73
C TYR A 69 3.34 6.85 -6.25
N CYS A 70 2.76 6.90 -7.45
CA CYS A 70 2.32 5.71 -8.17
C CYS A 70 3.50 4.88 -8.70
N GLU A 71 3.21 3.71 -9.30
CA GLU A 71 4.26 2.77 -9.75
C GLU A 71 5.20 3.32 -10.83
N LEU A 72 4.78 4.27 -11.66
CA LEU A 72 5.73 4.93 -12.57
C LEU A 72 6.49 6.05 -11.85
N HIS A 73 5.80 6.91 -11.09
CA HIS A 73 6.44 8.07 -10.45
C HIS A 73 7.31 7.73 -9.23
N ARG A 74 7.20 6.53 -8.66
CA ARG A 74 8.10 6.07 -7.58
C ARG A 74 9.55 5.89 -8.04
N HIS A 75 9.78 5.65 -9.34
CA HIS A 75 11.13 5.54 -9.91
C HIS A 75 11.73 6.91 -10.25
N TYR A 76 10.90 7.95 -10.36
CA TYR A 76 11.36 9.31 -10.65
C TYR A 76 12.11 9.95 -9.49
N LYS A 77 11.96 9.45 -8.26
CA LYS A 77 12.76 9.92 -7.11
C LYS A 77 14.24 9.55 -7.27
N VAL A 78 14.54 8.38 -7.85
CA VAL A 78 15.90 7.97 -8.17
C VAL A 78 16.44 8.84 -9.31
N LEU A 79 15.69 8.98 -10.40
CA LEU A 79 16.13 9.75 -11.57
C LEU A 79 16.30 11.25 -11.31
N ARG A 80 15.47 11.89 -10.47
CA ARG A 80 15.66 13.31 -10.11
C ARG A 80 16.88 13.54 -9.23
N LEU A 81 17.20 12.61 -8.32
CA LEU A 81 18.43 12.70 -7.53
C LEU A 81 19.66 12.52 -8.42
N THR A 82 19.65 11.55 -9.32
CA THR A 82 20.76 11.33 -10.24
C THR A 82 20.92 12.48 -11.23
N LYS A 83 19.82 13.05 -11.73
CA LYS A 83 19.88 14.17 -12.68
C LYS A 83 20.37 15.45 -12.01
N LYS A 84 19.88 15.77 -10.79
CA LYS A 84 20.36 16.93 -10.04
C LYS A 84 21.88 16.85 -9.74
N LEU A 85 22.36 15.66 -9.38
CA LEU A 85 23.80 15.41 -9.23
C LEU A 85 24.56 15.54 -10.57
N GLN A 86 24.01 15.05 -11.68
CA GLN A 86 24.63 15.21 -13.01
C GLN A 86 24.67 16.66 -13.49
N ASP A 87 23.59 17.42 -13.30
CA ASP A 87 23.51 18.84 -13.64
C ASP A 87 24.49 19.66 -12.78
N GLU A 88 24.63 19.34 -11.48
CA GLU A 88 25.60 19.98 -10.58
C GLU A 88 27.06 19.61 -10.93
N MET A 89 27.33 18.36 -11.33
CA MET A 89 28.68 17.93 -11.77
C MET A 89 29.06 18.45 -13.16
N ALA A 90 28.09 18.73 -14.04
CA ALA A 90 28.33 19.30 -15.36
C ALA A 90 28.50 20.83 -15.34
N ALA A 91 28.19 21.47 -14.21
CA ALA A 91 28.36 22.92 -13.99
C ALA A 91 29.71 23.30 -13.35
N VAL A 92 30.59 22.33 -13.08
CA VAL A 92 31.96 22.49 -12.58
C VAL A 92 32.96 22.13 -13.67
#